data_AF-A0A163V5W2-F1
#
_entry.id   AF-A0A163V5W2-F1
#
_cell.length_a   1.000
_cell.length_b   1.000
_cell.length_c   1.000
_cell.angle_alpha   90.00
_cell.angle_beta   90.00
_cell.angle_gamma   90.00
#
_symmetry.space_group_name_H-M   'P 1'
#
loop_
_entity.id
_entity.type
_entity.pdbx_description
1 polymer ?
#
loop_
_entity_poly.entity_id
_entity_poly.type
_entity_poly.pdbx_seq_one_letter_code
_entity_poly.pdbx_strand_id
1 'polypeptide(L)'
;MNLDQVLQTLKTEFPNKAIDLCESLELIKEVLNDTMNAINHKSNDAFVKRDFIARRQYDDIAVSLHNYEQQIDQFVATLSVDTVDLVNEDNDSDEETEKRKIPNYVDYVVDNNVEHTLYENFTHKRPYAFRINENHIVEVKTWQEMLKKTAELLFTIDNDKFLAFEHTRGMNGKKNKYISVKLDGMRKPQLILDKVYIETNMSGNGIRNLILKMLKAYGYKATDYKVYFRADYTELNQE
;
A
#
# COMPACT_ATOMS: atom_id res chain seq x y z
N MET A 1 -12.80 -28.45 -1.86
CA MET A 1 -12.92 -27.05 -1.42
C MET A 1 -13.05 -26.19 -2.67
N ASN A 2 -14.10 -25.38 -2.81
CA ASN A 2 -14.24 -24.45 -3.94
C ASN A 2 -13.50 -23.13 -3.65
N LEU A 3 -13.34 -22.28 -4.66
CA LEU A 3 -12.55 -21.05 -4.54
C LEU A 3 -13.09 -20.12 -3.45
N ASP A 4 -14.41 -19.94 -3.36
CA ASP A 4 -15.03 -19.12 -2.32
C ASP A 4 -14.73 -19.65 -0.91
N GLN A 5 -14.78 -20.97 -0.71
CA GLN A 5 -14.39 -21.59 0.56
C GLN A 5 -12.92 -21.34 0.89
N VAL A 6 -12.02 -21.41 -0.09
CA VAL A 6 -10.60 -21.07 0.09
C VAL A 6 -10.43 -19.62 0.51
N LEU A 7 -11.10 -18.69 -0.17
CA LEU A 7 -11.02 -17.26 0.14
C LEU A 7 -11.58 -16.95 1.53
N GLN A 8 -12.67 -17.59 1.94
CA GLN A 8 -13.21 -17.43 3.30
C GLN A 8 -12.28 -18.01 4.36
N THR A 9 -11.72 -19.19 4.16
CA THR A 9 -10.74 -19.76 5.10
C THR A 9 -9.47 -18.91 5.19
N LEU A 10 -8.98 -18.37 4.06
CA LEU A 10 -7.86 -17.42 4.09
C LEU A 10 -8.22 -16.15 4.87
N LYS A 11 -9.45 -15.65 4.73
CA LYS A 11 -9.93 -14.47 5.45
C LYS A 11 -10.06 -14.72 6.96
N THR A 12 -10.54 -15.89 7.39
CA THR A 12 -10.78 -16.19 8.81
C THR A 12 -9.53 -16.72 9.53
N GLU A 13 -8.84 -17.70 8.94
CA GLU A 13 -7.72 -18.39 9.58
C GLU A 13 -6.37 -17.71 9.31
N PHE A 14 -6.25 -16.99 8.19
CA PHE A 14 -5.00 -16.35 7.77
C PHE A 14 -5.18 -14.88 7.37
N PRO A 15 -5.82 -14.04 8.20
CA PRO A 15 -6.25 -12.68 7.81
C PRO A 15 -5.09 -11.80 7.31
N ASN A 16 -3.89 -11.94 7.88
CA ASN A 16 -2.70 -11.22 7.41
C ASN A 16 -2.30 -11.63 5.98
N LYS A 17 -2.43 -12.91 5.63
CA LYS A 17 -2.17 -13.40 4.26
C LYS A 17 -3.27 -13.01 3.29
N ALA A 18 -4.53 -12.95 3.75
CA ALA A 18 -5.63 -12.42 2.97
C ALA A 18 -5.42 -10.94 2.60
N ILE A 19 -4.92 -10.12 3.54
CA ILE A 19 -4.56 -8.72 3.28
C ILE A 19 -3.39 -8.63 2.29
N ASP A 20 -2.30 -9.36 2.50
CA ASP A 20 -1.15 -9.38 1.56
C ASP A 20 -1.58 -9.80 0.14
N LEU A 21 -2.51 -10.75 0.03
CA LEU A 21 -3.07 -11.20 -1.24
C LEU A 21 -3.93 -10.12 -1.90
N CYS A 22 -4.80 -9.43 -1.15
CA CYS A 22 -5.55 -8.27 -1.65
C CYS A 22 -4.61 -7.19 -2.19
N GLU A 23 -3.59 -6.81 -1.44
CA GLU A 23 -2.63 -5.77 -1.85
C GLU A 23 -1.87 -6.19 -3.13
N SER A 24 -1.46 -7.45 -3.23
CA SER A 24 -0.79 -7.99 -4.43
C SER A 24 -1.71 -8.00 -5.65
N LEU A 25 -2.99 -8.32 -5.46
CA LEU A 25 -4.01 -8.29 -6.49
C LEU A 25 -4.29 -6.86 -6.98
N GLU A 26 -4.30 -5.88 -6.08
CA GLU A 26 -4.41 -4.46 -6.47
C GLU A 26 -3.23 -3.98 -7.31
N LEU A 27 -1.99 -4.39 -6.96
CA LEU A 27 -0.81 -4.09 -7.78
C LEU A 27 -0.91 -4.70 -9.17
N ILE A 28 -1.40 -5.95 -9.29
CA ILE A 28 -1.64 -6.59 -10.59
C ILE A 28 -2.63 -5.75 -11.40
N LYS A 29 -3.73 -5.26 -10.82
CA LYS A 29 -4.70 -4.42 -11.52
C LYS A 29 -4.07 -3.13 -12.08
N GLU A 30 -3.18 -2.49 -11.34
CA GLU A 30 -2.47 -1.30 -11.84
C GLU A 30 -1.66 -1.62 -13.10
N VAL A 31 -0.95 -2.75 -13.11
CA VAL A 31 -0.17 -3.22 -14.27
C VAL A 31 -1.08 -3.58 -15.46
N LEU A 32 -2.24 -4.20 -15.20
CA LEU A 32 -3.22 -4.50 -16.27
C LEU A 32 -3.78 -3.22 -16.89
N ASN A 33 -4.03 -2.18 -16.10
CA ASN A 33 -4.49 -0.89 -16.59
C ASN A 33 -3.41 -0.18 -17.44
N ASP A 34 -2.15 -0.20 -17.00
CA ASP A 34 -1.02 0.32 -17.80
C ASP A 34 -0.86 -0.46 -19.12
N THR A 35 -1.07 -1.78 -19.06
CA THR A 35 -1.07 -2.66 -20.24
C THR A 35 -2.22 -2.33 -21.19
N MET A 36 -3.42 -2.05 -20.67
CA MET A 36 -4.57 -1.63 -21.46
C MET A 36 -4.30 -0.33 -22.23
N ASN A 37 -3.62 0.63 -21.60
CA ASN A 37 -3.19 1.86 -22.28
C ASN A 37 -2.22 1.57 -23.42
N ALA A 38 -1.24 0.69 -23.20
CA ALA A 38 -0.30 0.27 -24.25
C ALA A 38 -1.00 -0.46 -25.41
N ILE A 39 -1.99 -1.30 -25.11
CA ILE A 39 -2.84 -1.96 -26.11
C ILE A 39 -3.63 -0.93 -26.91
N ASN A 40 -4.23 0.07 -26.26
CA ASN A 40 -4.96 1.15 -26.93
C ASN A 40 -4.06 1.91 -27.91
N HIS A 41 -2.82 2.23 -27.52
CA HIS A 41 -1.84 2.84 -28.43
C HIS A 41 -1.55 1.96 -29.66
N LYS A 42 -1.23 0.68 -29.46
CA LYS A 42 -0.97 -0.26 -30.56
C LYS A 42 -2.20 -0.48 -31.45
N SER A 43 -3.38 -0.50 -30.86
CA SER A 43 -4.68 -0.55 -31.53
C SER A 43 -4.88 0.63 -32.47
N ASN A 44 -4.65 1.86 -31.97
CA ASN A 44 -4.78 3.07 -32.77
C ASN A 44 -3.74 3.12 -33.90
N ASP A 45 -2.51 2.71 -33.63
CA ASP A 45 -1.47 2.60 -34.65
C ASP A 45 -1.85 1.60 -35.75
N ALA A 46 -2.40 0.45 -35.37
CA ALA A 46 -2.91 -0.56 -36.32
C ALA A 46 -4.07 -0.01 -37.15
N PHE A 47 -4.98 0.75 -36.54
CA PHE A 47 -6.08 1.42 -37.24
C PHE A 47 -5.58 2.42 -38.29
N VAL A 48 -4.62 3.29 -37.92
CA VAL A 48 -4.00 4.26 -38.84
C VAL A 48 -3.31 3.54 -40.01
N LYS A 49 -2.64 2.42 -39.73
CA LYS A 49 -1.96 1.57 -40.75
C LYS A 49 -2.92 0.67 -41.54
N ARG A 50 -4.21 0.67 -41.22
CA ARG A 50 -5.24 -0.24 -41.77
C ARG A 50 -4.91 -1.73 -41.59
N ASP A 51 -4.17 -2.06 -40.53
CA ASP A 51 -3.88 -3.44 -40.13
C ASP A 51 -5.02 -3.97 -39.25
N PHE A 52 -6.08 -4.45 -39.91
CA PHE A 52 -7.27 -4.94 -39.22
C PHE A 52 -7.07 -6.29 -38.53
N ILE A 53 -6.04 -7.06 -38.92
CA ILE A 53 -5.73 -8.35 -38.29
C ILE A 53 -5.12 -8.09 -36.91
N ALA A 54 -4.08 -7.27 -36.84
CA ALA A 54 -3.47 -6.88 -35.56
C ALA A 54 -4.48 -6.16 -34.66
N ARG A 55 -5.33 -5.29 -35.24
CA ARG A 55 -6.37 -4.58 -34.48
C ARG A 55 -7.33 -5.54 -33.76
N ARG A 56 -7.81 -6.58 -34.46
CA ARG A 56 -8.71 -7.58 -33.87
C ARG A 56 -8.02 -8.35 -32.73
N GLN A 57 -6.75 -8.73 -32.91
CA GLN A 57 -5.99 -9.39 -31.85
C GLN A 57 -5.85 -8.50 -30.60
N TYR A 58 -5.62 -7.20 -30.77
CA TYR A 58 -5.56 -6.27 -29.65
C TYR A 58 -6.90 -6.11 -28.94
N ASP A 59 -8.02 -6.13 -29.67
CA ASP A 59 -9.36 -6.15 -29.06
C ASP A 59 -9.60 -7.42 -28.24
N ASP A 60 -9.25 -8.59 -28.77
CA ASP A 60 -9.43 -9.87 -28.08
C ASP A 60 -8.63 -9.91 -26.77
N ILE A 61 -7.40 -9.38 -26.78
CA ILE A 61 -6.56 -9.26 -25.58
C ILE A 61 -7.18 -8.26 -24.59
N ALA A 62 -7.67 -7.11 -25.06
CA ALA A 62 -8.32 -6.12 -24.21
C ALA A 62 -9.56 -6.69 -23.50
N VAL A 63 -10.40 -7.45 -24.21
CA VAL A 63 -11.56 -8.14 -23.63
C VAL A 63 -11.12 -9.13 -22.56
N SER A 64 -10.08 -9.92 -22.85
CA SER A 64 -9.55 -10.92 -21.91
C SER A 64 -9.00 -10.27 -20.63
N LEU A 65 -8.22 -9.18 -20.78
CA LEU A 65 -7.70 -8.41 -19.65
C LEU A 65 -8.80 -7.82 -18.78
N HIS A 66 -9.86 -7.29 -19.40
CA HIS A 66 -11.00 -6.77 -18.66
C HIS A 66 -11.70 -7.87 -17.85
N ASN A 67 -11.85 -9.07 -18.41
CA ASN A 67 -12.44 -10.21 -17.70
C ASN A 67 -11.59 -10.64 -16.49
N TYR A 68 -10.27 -10.63 -16.62
CA TYR A 68 -9.38 -10.90 -15.50
C TYR A 68 -9.44 -9.80 -14.44
N GLU A 69 -9.52 -8.54 -14.85
CA GLU A 69 -9.69 -7.41 -13.92
C GLU A 69 -10.97 -7.57 -13.08
N GLN A 70 -12.08 -7.97 -13.68
CA GLN A 70 -13.34 -8.25 -12.98
C GLN A 70 -13.24 -9.43 -11.99
N GLN A 71 -12.53 -10.50 -12.35
CA GLN A 71 -12.28 -11.63 -11.45
C GLN A 71 -11.42 -11.22 -10.26
N ILE A 72 -10.39 -10.40 -10.50
CA ILE A 72 -9.55 -9.85 -9.44
C ILE A 72 -10.39 -8.96 -8.51
N ASP A 73 -11.29 -8.14 -9.04
CA ASP A 73 -12.22 -7.33 -8.24
C ASP A 73 -13.10 -8.19 -7.32
N GLN A 74 -13.58 -9.34 -7.80
CA GLN A 74 -14.33 -10.28 -6.96
C GLN A 74 -13.46 -10.87 -5.85
N PHE A 75 -12.22 -11.27 -6.14
CA PHE A 75 -11.31 -11.81 -5.13
C PHE A 75 -10.98 -10.79 -4.05
N VAL A 76 -10.66 -9.55 -4.46
CA VAL A 76 -10.41 -8.45 -3.52
C VAL A 76 -11.64 -8.16 -2.67
N ALA A 77 -12.84 -8.13 -3.26
CA ALA A 77 -14.08 -7.91 -2.50
C ALA A 77 -14.35 -9.00 -1.45
N THR A 78 -14.13 -10.27 -1.81
CA THR A 78 -14.34 -11.41 -0.89
C THR A 78 -13.32 -11.43 0.24
N LEU A 79 -12.04 -11.18 -0.06
CA LEU A 79 -10.95 -11.18 0.90
C LEU A 79 -10.91 -9.90 1.76
N SER A 80 -11.50 -8.80 1.29
CA SER A 80 -11.62 -7.57 2.06
C SER A 80 -12.43 -7.83 3.33
N VAL A 81 -11.81 -7.58 4.47
CA VAL A 81 -12.47 -7.60 5.77
C VAL A 81 -13.26 -6.30 5.89
N ASP A 82 -14.59 -6.38 5.90
CA ASP A 82 -15.41 -5.27 6.36
C ASP A 82 -14.96 -4.97 7.79
N THR A 83 -14.40 -3.79 8.02
CA THR A 83 -13.82 -3.34 9.29
C THR A 83 -14.86 -3.13 10.40
N VAL A 84 -16.00 -3.82 10.34
CA VAL A 84 -17.13 -3.65 11.25
C VAL A 84 -17.07 -4.64 12.42
N ASP A 85 -16.36 -5.77 12.29
CA ASP A 85 -16.36 -6.82 13.33
C ASP A 85 -15.05 -6.96 14.14
N LEU A 86 -14.13 -5.99 14.04
CA LEU A 86 -12.88 -5.98 14.83
C LEU A 86 -12.76 -4.76 15.78
N VAL A 87 -13.85 -4.04 16.03
CA VAL A 87 -13.89 -2.86 16.92
C VAL A 87 -14.71 -3.06 18.20
N ASN A 88 -15.20 -4.27 18.48
CA ASN A 88 -15.87 -4.57 19.73
C ASN A 88 -15.12 -5.65 20.50
N GLU A 89 -13.96 -5.31 21.05
CA GLU A 89 -13.42 -5.95 22.27
C GLU A 89 -12.24 -5.11 22.80
N ASP A 90 -12.50 -3.82 23.03
CA ASP A 90 -11.77 -3.04 24.05
C ASP A 90 -12.84 -2.48 24.99
N ASN A 91 -13.41 -3.37 25.81
CA ASN A 91 -14.00 -2.97 27.08
C ASN A 91 -13.10 -3.54 28.16
N ASP A 92 -12.39 -2.65 28.84
CA ASP A 92 -11.79 -2.92 30.14
C ASP A 92 -12.81 -3.62 31.05
N SER A 93 -12.52 -4.86 31.41
CA SER A 93 -12.76 -5.33 32.78
C SER A 93 -11.64 -6.29 33.16
N ASP A 94 -10.95 -5.94 34.24
CA ASP A 94 -10.08 -6.83 34.99
C ASP A 94 -10.74 -8.20 35.21
N GLU A 95 -10.04 -9.29 34.89
CA GLU A 95 -9.69 -10.38 35.82
C GLU A 95 -9.07 -11.58 35.08
N GLU A 96 -7.87 -11.95 35.54
CA GLU A 96 -7.15 -13.23 35.41
C GLU A 96 -7.26 -14.05 34.10
N THR A 97 -6.20 -14.06 33.27
CA THR A 97 -5.73 -15.31 32.64
C THR A 97 -4.30 -15.23 32.07
N GLU A 98 -3.49 -16.19 32.50
CA GLU A 98 -2.21 -16.70 31.94
C GLU A 98 -1.07 -15.73 31.60
N LYS A 99 0.04 -15.92 32.33
CA LYS A 99 1.36 -15.33 32.09
C LYS A 99 1.88 -15.68 30.68
N ARG A 100 1.55 -14.87 29.68
CA ARG A 100 2.32 -14.81 28.42
C ARG A 100 3.76 -14.45 28.80
N LYS A 101 4.73 -15.33 28.52
CA LYS A 101 6.15 -15.02 28.67
C LYS A 101 6.43 -13.79 27.79
N ILE A 102 6.73 -12.66 28.41
CA ILE A 102 7.10 -11.42 27.72
C ILE A 102 8.35 -11.72 26.88
N PRO A 103 8.29 -11.67 25.53
CA PRO A 103 9.46 -11.87 24.70
C PRO A 103 10.50 -10.77 25.00
N ASN A 104 11.77 -11.14 25.05
CA ASN A 104 12.84 -10.18 25.23
C ASN A 104 13.06 -9.41 23.92
N TYR A 105 12.47 -8.22 23.80
CA TYR A 105 12.49 -7.39 22.59
C TYR A 105 13.90 -6.97 22.11
N VAL A 106 14.93 -7.11 22.95
CA VAL A 106 16.33 -6.79 22.61
C VAL A 106 16.88 -7.75 21.55
N ASP A 107 16.41 -8.99 21.53
CA ASP A 107 16.93 -10.05 20.65
C ASP A 107 16.54 -9.85 19.17
N TYR A 108 15.62 -8.93 18.89
CA TYR A 108 15.09 -8.65 17.55
C TYR A 108 15.57 -7.32 16.98
N VAL A 109 16.48 -6.63 17.66
CA VAL A 109 17.14 -5.43 17.14
C VAL A 109 18.02 -5.84 15.96
N VAL A 110 17.84 -5.18 14.83
CA VAL A 110 18.61 -5.44 13.61
C VAL A 110 19.66 -4.36 13.38
N ASP A 111 20.66 -4.66 12.56
CA ASP A 111 21.64 -3.67 12.11
C ASP A 111 20.92 -2.57 11.30
N ASN A 112 20.89 -1.37 11.87
CA ASN A 112 20.21 -0.22 11.32
C ASN A 112 20.98 0.47 10.18
N ASN A 113 22.14 -0.08 9.76
CA ASN A 113 22.87 0.37 8.58
C ASN A 113 22.50 -0.42 7.32
N VAL A 114 21.73 -1.51 7.45
CA VAL A 114 21.29 -2.29 6.30
C VAL A 114 20.24 -1.52 5.50
N GLU A 115 20.49 -1.38 4.20
CA GLU A 115 19.57 -0.72 3.29
C GLU A 115 18.47 -1.66 2.82
N HIS A 116 17.23 -1.27 3.11
CA HIS A 116 16.03 -1.93 2.61
C HIS A 116 15.32 -1.06 1.59
N THR A 117 14.44 -1.68 0.80
CA THR A 117 13.66 -0.99 -0.23
C THR A 117 12.16 -1.07 0.05
N LEU A 118 11.38 -0.23 -0.64
CA LEU A 118 9.91 -0.29 -0.59
C LEU A 118 9.31 -1.53 -1.28
N TYR A 119 10.12 -2.46 -1.80
CA TYR A 119 9.64 -3.74 -2.34
C TYR A 119 9.51 -4.83 -1.27
N GLU A 120 10.02 -4.58 -0.06
CA GLU A 120 10.02 -5.56 1.02
C GLU A 120 8.74 -5.53 1.85
N ASN A 121 8.47 -6.63 2.56
CA ASN A 121 7.34 -6.72 3.49
C ASN A 121 7.71 -6.08 4.84
N PHE A 122 6.94 -5.06 5.23
CA PHE A 122 7.14 -4.28 6.47
C PHE A 122 6.32 -4.80 7.66
N THR A 123 5.56 -5.87 7.48
CA THR A 123 4.86 -6.56 8.56
C THR A 123 5.85 -7.04 9.62
N HIS A 124 5.50 -6.81 10.89
CA HIS A 124 6.34 -7.07 12.07
C HIS A 124 7.70 -6.35 12.10
N LYS A 125 7.94 -5.37 11.22
CA LYS A 125 9.16 -4.56 11.23
C LYS A 125 8.92 -3.21 11.87
N ARG A 126 9.94 -2.71 12.55
CA ARG A 126 9.95 -1.36 13.14
C ARG A 126 10.92 -0.47 12.37
N PRO A 127 10.48 0.71 11.89
CA PRO A 127 11.37 1.60 11.17
C PRO A 127 12.36 2.29 12.13
N TYR A 128 13.52 2.62 11.59
CA TYR A 128 14.56 3.42 12.23
C TYR A 128 14.76 4.74 11.49
N ALA A 129 14.91 4.69 10.17
CA ALA A 129 15.15 5.85 9.34
C ALA A 129 14.75 5.60 7.88
N PHE A 130 14.76 6.64 7.06
CA PHE A 130 14.68 6.53 5.61
C PHE A 130 15.56 7.59 4.92
N ARG A 131 15.83 7.41 3.62
CA ARG A 131 16.39 8.46 2.75
C ARG A 131 15.78 8.38 1.36
N ILE A 132 15.79 9.51 0.65
CA ILE A 132 15.38 9.62 -0.76
C ILE A 132 16.60 10.07 -1.56
N ASN A 133 17.06 9.28 -2.53
CA ASN A 133 18.33 9.46 -3.24
C ASN A 133 19.51 9.59 -2.26
N GLU A 134 20.51 10.42 -2.60
CA GLU A 134 21.70 10.69 -1.79
C GLU A 134 21.47 11.79 -0.72
N ASN A 135 20.21 12.09 -0.39
CA ASN A 135 19.90 13.04 0.67
C ASN A 135 20.24 12.47 2.05
N HIS A 136 20.25 13.35 3.06
CA HIS A 136 20.43 13.00 4.45
C HIS A 136 19.44 11.92 4.93
N ILE A 137 19.90 11.07 5.85
CA ILE A 137 19.09 10.08 6.54
C ILE A 137 18.13 10.80 7.50
N VAL A 138 16.85 10.47 7.41
CA VAL A 138 15.79 11.01 8.26
C VAL A 138 15.34 9.95 9.26
N GLU A 139 15.64 10.17 10.54
CA GLU A 139 15.24 9.26 11.61
C GLU A 139 13.74 9.32 11.90
N VAL A 140 13.16 8.17 12.23
CA VAL A 140 11.74 7.99 12.56
C VAL A 140 11.54 6.91 13.61
N LYS A 141 10.44 6.99 14.36
CA LYS A 141 10.09 6.01 15.41
C LYS A 141 8.96 5.08 14.98
N THR A 142 8.12 5.52 14.06
CA THR A 142 6.94 4.79 13.59
C THR A 142 6.75 4.93 12.08
N TRP A 143 5.96 4.03 11.49
CA TRP A 143 5.59 4.12 10.08
C TRP A 143 4.79 5.37 9.78
N GLN A 144 3.92 5.81 10.70
CA GLN A 144 3.15 7.04 10.54
C GLN A 144 4.06 8.27 10.47
N GLU A 145 5.10 8.31 11.32
CA GLU A 145 6.09 9.38 11.28
C GLU A 145 6.87 9.37 9.95
N MET A 146 7.20 8.17 9.44
CA MET A 146 7.83 8.03 8.12
C MET A 146 6.94 8.57 7.00
N LEU A 147 5.65 8.22 7.00
CA LEU A 147 4.70 8.74 6.02
C LEU A 147 4.65 10.27 6.07
N LYS A 148 4.52 10.83 7.28
CA LYS A 148 4.45 12.27 7.50
C LYS A 148 5.69 12.99 6.98
N LYS A 149 6.89 12.57 7.39
CA LYS A 149 8.14 13.23 6.96
C LYS A 149 8.38 13.09 5.47
N THR A 150 8.02 11.96 4.88
CA THR A 150 8.07 11.80 3.41
C THR A 150 7.10 12.75 2.72
N ALA A 151 5.88 12.90 3.23
CA ALA A 151 4.92 13.86 2.70
C ALA A 151 5.43 15.31 2.82
N GLU A 152 6.02 15.69 3.96
CA GLU A 152 6.62 17.02 4.17
C GLU A 152 7.77 17.30 3.18
N LEU A 153 8.64 16.31 2.94
CA LEU A 153 9.72 16.41 1.96
C LEU A 153 9.19 16.61 0.54
N LEU A 154 8.25 15.77 0.10
CA LEU A 154 7.67 15.87 -1.25
C LEU A 154 6.90 17.19 -1.42
N PHE A 155 6.14 17.61 -0.42
CA PHE A 155 5.45 18.90 -0.43
C PHE A 155 6.43 20.07 -0.58
N THR A 156 7.60 20.00 0.07
CA THR A 156 8.64 21.04 -0.03
C THR A 156 9.27 21.08 -1.42
N ILE A 157 9.34 19.94 -2.12
CA ILE A 157 9.87 19.84 -3.48
C ILE A 157 8.91 20.49 -4.49
N ASP A 158 7.61 20.15 -4.44
CA ASP A 158 6.59 20.67 -5.36
C ASP A 158 5.22 20.66 -4.68
N ASN A 159 4.84 21.79 -4.08
CA ASN A 159 3.62 21.91 -3.29
C ASN A 159 2.35 21.72 -4.14
N ASP A 160 2.32 22.28 -5.35
CA ASP A 160 1.16 22.24 -6.24
C ASP A 160 0.92 20.80 -6.72
N LYS A 161 2.00 20.08 -7.05
CA LYS A 161 1.92 18.64 -7.35
C LYS A 161 1.42 17.84 -6.14
N PHE A 162 1.90 18.14 -4.94
CA PHE A 162 1.42 17.44 -3.74
C PHE A 162 -0.07 17.72 -3.49
N LEU A 163 -0.52 18.96 -3.59
CA LEU A 163 -1.93 19.32 -3.38
C LEU A 163 -2.85 18.67 -4.42
N ALA A 164 -2.37 18.47 -5.65
CA ALA A 164 -3.11 17.76 -6.69
C ALA A 164 -3.38 16.27 -6.36
N PHE A 165 -2.70 15.68 -5.38
CA PHE A 165 -2.93 14.31 -4.93
C PHE A 165 -4.35 14.07 -4.42
N GLU A 166 -5.00 15.08 -3.86
CA GLU A 166 -6.40 14.98 -3.44
C GLU A 166 -7.34 14.59 -4.60
N HIS A 167 -6.99 14.98 -5.83
CA HIS A 167 -7.80 14.76 -7.03
C HIS A 167 -7.18 13.75 -8.00
N THR A 168 -6.02 13.19 -7.67
CA THR A 168 -5.32 12.24 -8.54
C THR A 168 -5.94 10.84 -8.43
N ARG A 169 -6.37 10.29 -9.56
CA ARG A 169 -6.92 8.93 -9.65
C ARG A 169 -5.86 7.91 -9.22
N GLY A 170 -6.23 6.98 -8.33
CA GLY A 170 -5.33 5.93 -7.82
C GLY A 170 -4.48 6.33 -6.61
N MET A 171 -4.42 7.63 -6.28
CA MET A 171 -3.72 8.14 -5.09
C MET A 171 -4.53 7.92 -3.81
N ASN A 172 -5.85 8.08 -3.89
CA ASN A 172 -6.78 7.92 -2.79
C ASN A 172 -7.56 6.60 -2.89
N GLY A 173 -8.13 6.15 -1.77
CA GLY A 173 -9.04 5.01 -1.75
C GLY A 173 -10.36 5.30 -2.45
N LYS A 174 -11.11 4.25 -2.80
CA LYS A 174 -12.39 4.36 -3.54
C LYS A 174 -13.46 5.13 -2.77
N LYS A 175 -13.48 4.99 -1.43
CA LYS A 175 -14.44 5.63 -0.52
C LYS A 175 -13.82 6.73 0.34
N ASN A 176 -12.56 6.57 0.74
CA ASN A 176 -11.89 7.47 1.68
C ASN A 176 -10.71 8.18 1.02
N LYS A 177 -10.59 9.48 1.27
CA LYS A 177 -9.43 10.27 0.87
C LYS A 177 -8.30 10.05 1.87
N TYR A 178 -7.15 9.62 1.37
CA TYR A 178 -5.93 9.55 2.17
C TYR A 178 -5.25 10.90 2.28
N ILE A 179 -5.41 11.76 1.27
CA ILE A 179 -4.85 13.11 1.23
C ILE A 179 -5.97 14.09 0.92
N SER A 180 -6.18 15.09 1.78
CA SER A 180 -7.21 16.12 1.57
C SER A 180 -6.91 17.40 2.35
N VAL A 181 -7.36 18.54 1.83
CA VAL A 181 -7.38 19.80 2.60
C VAL A 181 -8.45 19.83 3.69
N LYS A 182 -9.38 18.85 3.70
CA LYS A 182 -10.45 18.72 4.70
C LYS A 182 -10.25 17.45 5.54
N LEU A 183 -10.73 17.49 6.77
CA LEU A 183 -10.68 16.35 7.71
C LEU A 183 -11.81 15.33 7.48
N ASP A 184 -12.82 15.66 6.68
CA ASP A 184 -14.06 14.89 6.56
C ASP A 184 -13.78 13.45 6.08
N GLY A 185 -14.12 12.48 6.94
CA GLY A 185 -13.99 11.05 6.64
C GLY A 185 -12.57 10.49 6.79
N MET A 186 -11.61 11.25 7.31
CA MET A 186 -10.24 10.78 7.55
C MET A 186 -10.08 10.15 8.93
N ARG A 187 -9.27 9.09 9.02
CA ARG A 187 -8.94 8.39 10.28
C ARG A 187 -7.49 8.65 10.68
N LYS A 188 -7.27 9.12 11.91
CA LYS A 188 -5.94 9.56 12.39
C LYS A 188 -5.22 10.48 11.38
N PRO A 189 -5.84 11.60 10.96
CA PRO A 189 -5.21 12.54 10.04
C PRO A 189 -4.02 13.23 10.71
N GLN A 190 -2.96 13.46 9.94
CA GLN A 190 -1.83 14.28 10.33
C GLN A 190 -1.68 15.47 9.39
N LEU A 191 -1.50 16.65 9.96
CA LEU A 191 -1.32 17.89 9.21
C LEU A 191 0.10 17.98 8.64
N ILE A 192 0.19 18.28 7.35
CA ILE A 192 1.42 18.48 6.59
C ILE A 192 1.56 19.97 6.29
N LEU A 193 2.59 20.59 6.88
CA LEU A 193 2.98 21.99 6.67
C LEU A 193 1.79 22.98 6.69
N ASP A 194 0.86 22.76 7.63
CA ASP A 194 -0.33 23.58 7.87
C ASP A 194 -1.31 23.77 6.69
N LYS A 195 -1.27 22.88 5.68
CA LYS A 195 -2.05 23.04 4.45
C LYS A 195 -2.92 21.84 4.06
N VAL A 196 -2.44 20.63 4.29
CA VAL A 196 -3.10 19.41 3.82
C VAL A 196 -2.97 18.31 4.86
N TYR A 197 -3.97 17.45 4.97
CA TYR A 197 -3.97 16.31 5.87
C TYR A 197 -3.62 15.03 5.13
N ILE A 198 -2.93 14.12 5.82
CA ILE A 198 -2.68 12.75 5.39
C ILE A 198 -3.22 11.74 6.42
N GLU A 199 -3.97 10.73 5.97
CA GLU A 199 -4.47 9.64 6.82
C GLU A 199 -3.30 8.72 7.21
N THR A 200 -3.13 8.46 8.51
CA THR A 200 -2.04 7.62 9.01
C THR A 200 -2.53 6.31 9.65
N ASN A 201 -3.84 6.05 9.62
CA ASN A 201 -4.43 4.83 10.13
C ASN A 201 -4.28 3.67 9.13
N MET A 202 -3.03 3.24 8.90
CA MET A 202 -2.65 2.21 7.95
C MET A 202 -1.59 1.28 8.56
N SER A 203 -1.50 0.06 8.03
CA SER A 203 -0.41 -0.88 8.35
C SER A 203 0.92 -0.37 7.80
N GLY A 204 2.05 -0.97 8.22
CA GLY A 204 3.36 -0.67 7.66
C GLY A 204 3.40 -0.84 6.13
N ASN A 205 2.75 -1.89 5.62
CA ASN A 205 2.62 -2.13 4.18
C ASN A 205 1.71 -1.11 3.48
N GLY A 206 0.58 -0.73 4.10
CA GLY A 206 -0.28 0.33 3.57
C GLY A 206 0.45 1.67 3.44
N ILE A 207 1.24 2.02 4.45
CA ILE A 207 2.09 3.22 4.44
C ILE A 207 3.17 3.14 3.34
N ARG A 208 3.88 2.02 3.25
CA ARG A 208 4.86 1.75 2.18
C ARG A 208 4.25 1.95 0.80
N ASN A 209 3.03 1.42 0.57
CA ASN A 209 2.32 1.52 -0.69
C ASN A 209 1.95 2.97 -1.02
N LEU A 210 1.45 3.73 -0.04
CA LEU A 210 1.14 5.15 -0.24
C LEU A 210 2.41 5.96 -0.55
N ILE A 211 3.51 5.71 0.16
CA ILE A 211 4.82 6.32 -0.14
C ILE A 211 5.24 6.01 -1.57
N LEU A 212 5.13 4.76 -2.02
CA LEU A 212 5.48 4.36 -3.38
C LEU A 212 4.65 5.12 -4.43
N LYS A 213 3.34 5.29 -4.20
CA LYS A 213 2.45 6.07 -5.08
C LYS A 213 2.88 7.53 -5.16
N MET A 214 3.17 8.15 -4.02
CA MET A 214 3.65 9.53 -3.98
C MET A 214 4.99 9.68 -4.72
N LEU A 215 5.95 8.78 -4.50
CA LEU A 215 7.24 8.78 -5.18
C LEU A 215 7.11 8.65 -6.71
N LYS A 216 6.26 7.72 -7.18
CA LYS A 216 6.00 7.51 -8.62
C LYS A 216 5.48 8.78 -9.28
N ALA A 217 4.58 9.52 -8.60
CA ALA A 217 4.05 10.78 -9.11
C ALA A 217 5.11 11.91 -9.21
N TYR A 218 6.20 11.80 -8.45
CA TYR A 218 7.36 12.68 -8.52
C TYR A 218 8.46 12.17 -9.46
N GLY A 219 8.26 11.01 -10.11
CA GLY A 219 9.25 10.41 -11.01
C GLY A 219 10.37 9.64 -10.31
N TYR A 220 10.26 9.43 -8.99
CA TYR A 220 11.20 8.59 -8.25
C TYR A 220 10.86 7.11 -8.40
N LYS A 221 11.89 6.27 -8.40
CA LYS A 221 11.80 4.82 -8.34
C LYS A 221 11.75 4.35 -6.89
N ALA A 222 11.19 3.18 -6.65
CA ALA A 222 11.20 2.57 -5.32
C ALA A 222 12.63 2.37 -4.76
N THR A 223 13.60 2.13 -5.65
CA THR A 223 15.01 1.95 -5.31
C THR A 223 15.68 3.22 -4.80
N ASP A 224 15.10 4.37 -5.13
CA ASP A 224 15.59 5.69 -4.70
C ASP A 224 15.23 5.95 -3.24
N TYR A 225 14.26 5.22 -2.70
CA TYR A 225 13.84 5.30 -1.31
C TYR A 225 14.42 4.14 -0.51
N LYS A 226 15.32 4.44 0.41
CA LYS A 226 15.89 3.45 1.32
C LYS A 226 15.24 3.53 2.68
N VAL A 227 14.99 2.36 3.26
CA VAL A 227 14.47 2.21 4.61
C VAL A 227 15.51 1.50 5.47
N TYR A 228 15.60 1.90 6.72
CA TYR A 228 16.43 1.28 7.74
C TYR A 228 15.52 0.81 8.86
N PHE A 229 15.71 -0.41 9.34
CA PHE A 229 14.89 -0.98 10.41
C PHE A 229 15.60 -0.89 11.75
N ARG A 230 14.80 -0.71 12.81
CA ARG A 230 15.27 -0.79 14.20
C ARG A 230 15.16 -2.23 14.70
N ALA A 231 14.12 -2.94 14.30
CA ALA A 231 13.86 -4.30 14.71
C ALA A 231 13.04 -5.05 13.66
N ASP A 232 13.25 -6.36 13.58
CA ASP A 232 12.45 -7.28 12.77
C ASP A 232 11.93 -8.42 13.65
N TYR A 233 10.62 -8.42 13.91
CA TYR A 233 9.96 -9.43 14.73
C TYR A 233 9.32 -10.54 13.87
N THR A 234 9.71 -10.68 12.60
CA THR A 234 9.10 -11.68 11.69
C THR A 234 9.20 -13.10 12.28
N GLU A 235 10.35 -13.47 12.85
CA GLU A 235 10.55 -14.81 13.44
C GLU A 235 9.70 -15.08 14.69
N LEU A 236 9.36 -14.04 15.46
CA LEU A 236 8.49 -14.17 16.65
C LEU A 236 7.03 -14.46 16.28
N ASN A 237 6.64 -14.13 15.05
CA ASN A 237 5.26 -14.22 14.57
C ASN A 237 5.08 -15.31 13.49
N GLN A 238 6.02 -16.26 13.41
CA GLN A 238 5.84 -17.49 12.64
C GLN A 238 5.11 -18.51 13.53
N GLU A 239 3.79 -18.53 13.46
CA GLU A 239 2.96 -19.69 13.84
C GLU A 239 2.70 -20.56 12.61
#